data_AF-A0A2N2D0E1-F1
#
_entry.id   AF-A0A2N2D0E1-F1
#
_cell.length_a   1.000
_cell.length_b   1.000
_cell.length_c   1.000
_cell.angle_alpha   90.00
_cell.angle_beta   90.00
_cell.angle_gamma   90.00
#
_symmetry.space_group_name_H-M   'P 1'
#
loop_
_entity.id
_entity.type
_entity.pdbx_description
1 polymer ?
#
loop_
_entity_poly.entity_id
_entity_poly.type
_entity_poly.pdbx_seq_one_letter_code
_entity_poly.pdbx_strand_id
1 'polypeptide(L)'
;MNKIKVSTGIYWVEIPEANLFILCGCPADSVKHLIKKGLITYEDKGLGIICETGPNAILLSDIPMQKESISNLAEFPVLQMLYRQGMILPNHPNNIGIKPLLIGNENEVNAQIEYIYCGNYGLSSIDEIKMSGILENQAQEMMRLKLKFAFDKIKRTQELIETRIIGNEPVEIRNGVFIQRKDLNLFEIIYKGNRIQVDLNLAQDEEYEAPYHLGYHEITREYFSVIHTGEGDGWDINRPCMASIITFQGRIYLIDAGPNIIHSLQALGIGVNEIEGIFHTHAHDDHFNGLTALLRSDHRIKYYSTKLVRVSVMKKLAALTSMDEVLLEKYFEVHDLDIDEWNNVDGIEVK
;
A
#
# COMPACT_ATOMS: atom_id res chain seq x y z
N MET A 1 -6.49 9.64 -26.88
CA MET A 1 -5.79 9.83 -25.60
C MET A 1 -6.65 10.72 -24.74
N ASN A 2 -7.00 10.27 -23.54
CA ASN A 2 -7.92 10.96 -22.63
C ASN A 2 -7.35 10.98 -21.21
N LYS A 3 -7.64 12.05 -20.45
CA LYS A 3 -7.21 12.23 -19.05
C LYS A 3 -8.41 12.47 -18.16
N ILE A 4 -8.51 11.74 -17.06
CA ILE A 4 -9.59 11.84 -16.09
C ILE A 4 -8.96 12.12 -14.70
N LYS A 5 -9.42 13.15 -13.99
CA LYS A 5 -9.07 13.33 -12.57
C LYS A 5 -9.88 12.32 -11.76
N VAL A 6 -9.19 11.40 -11.08
CA VAL A 6 -9.81 10.32 -10.30
C VAL A 6 -10.08 10.82 -8.88
N SER A 7 -9.04 11.37 -8.24
CA SER A 7 -9.05 11.97 -6.91
C SER A 7 -7.95 13.04 -6.85
N THR A 8 -7.80 13.70 -5.72
CA THR A 8 -6.70 14.64 -5.48
C THR A 8 -5.35 13.91 -5.60
N GLY A 9 -4.47 14.42 -6.48
CA GLY A 9 -3.19 13.78 -6.83
C GLY A 9 -3.28 12.44 -7.60
N ILE A 10 -4.47 12.02 -8.07
CA ILE A 10 -4.67 10.78 -8.82
C ILE A 10 -5.33 11.07 -10.17
N TYR A 11 -4.69 10.67 -11.25
CA TYR A 11 -5.21 10.80 -12.61
C TYR A 11 -5.18 9.46 -13.33
N TRP A 12 -6.11 9.30 -14.26
CA TRP A 12 -6.16 8.22 -15.21
C TRP A 12 -5.85 8.75 -16.60
N VAL A 13 -4.91 8.13 -17.30
CA VAL A 13 -4.62 8.42 -18.71
C VAL A 13 -4.81 7.17 -19.54
N GLU A 14 -5.68 7.24 -20.54
CA GLU A 14 -5.97 6.13 -21.44
C GLU A 14 -5.57 6.42 -22.88
N ILE A 15 -4.95 5.42 -23.49
CA ILE A 15 -4.56 5.40 -24.89
C ILE A 15 -4.96 4.03 -25.46
N PRO A 16 -6.26 3.80 -25.75
CA PRO A 16 -6.74 2.49 -26.18
C PRO A 16 -6.04 1.96 -27.45
N GLU A 17 -5.72 2.84 -28.40
CA GLU A 17 -4.95 2.48 -29.61
C GLU A 17 -3.56 1.90 -29.32
N ALA A 18 -2.96 2.27 -28.19
CA ALA A 18 -1.67 1.75 -27.73
C ALA A 18 -1.83 0.64 -26.68
N ASN A 19 -3.07 0.24 -26.34
CA ASN A 19 -3.39 -0.65 -25.24
C ASN A 19 -2.69 -0.25 -23.92
N LEU A 20 -2.73 1.05 -23.60
CA LEU A 20 -2.05 1.60 -22.44
C LEU A 20 -3.03 2.40 -21.57
N PHE A 21 -3.11 2.02 -20.31
CA PHE A 21 -4.01 2.58 -19.30
C PHE A 21 -3.18 2.87 -18.05
N ILE A 22 -2.95 4.15 -17.77
CA ILE A 22 -1.95 4.60 -16.80
C ILE A 22 -2.68 5.16 -15.58
N LEU A 23 -2.40 4.56 -14.41
CA LEU A 23 -2.66 5.17 -13.11
C LEU A 23 -1.53 6.17 -12.83
N CYS A 24 -1.81 7.46 -12.87
CA CYS A 24 -0.84 8.50 -12.55
C CYS A 24 -1.05 9.02 -11.13
N GLY A 25 -0.05 8.82 -10.27
CA GLY A 25 -0.17 8.95 -8.82
C GLY A 25 -0.85 7.71 -8.25
N CYS A 26 -0.23 7.08 -7.25
CA CYS A 26 -0.78 5.91 -6.57
C CYS A 26 -0.70 6.01 -5.04
N PRO A 27 -1.25 7.07 -4.41
CA PRO A 27 -1.35 7.13 -2.95
C PRO A 27 -2.30 6.05 -2.41
N ALA A 28 -2.51 6.04 -1.10
CA ALA A 28 -3.35 5.04 -0.45
C ALA A 28 -4.76 4.99 -1.06
N ASP A 29 -5.36 3.80 -1.07
CA ASP A 29 -6.71 3.56 -1.60
C ASP A 29 -6.92 3.91 -3.10
N SER A 30 -5.85 4.03 -3.90
CA SER A 30 -5.96 4.31 -5.36
C SER A 30 -6.87 3.33 -6.11
N VAL A 31 -6.82 2.04 -5.77
CA VAL A 31 -7.70 1.01 -6.37
C VAL A 31 -9.17 1.30 -6.07
N LYS A 32 -9.50 1.66 -4.83
CA LYS A 32 -10.87 2.00 -4.42
C LYS A 32 -11.39 3.22 -5.16
N HIS A 33 -10.55 4.25 -5.31
CA HIS A 33 -10.89 5.44 -6.10
C HIS A 33 -11.17 5.11 -7.57
N LEU A 34 -10.38 4.23 -8.20
CA LEU A 34 -10.60 3.77 -9.57
C LEU A 34 -11.91 2.96 -9.70
N ILE A 35 -12.22 2.07 -8.76
CA ILE A 35 -13.49 1.32 -8.72
C ILE A 35 -14.67 2.29 -8.61
N LYS A 36 -14.60 3.26 -7.68
CA LYS A 36 -15.66 4.26 -7.46
C LYS A 36 -15.92 5.14 -8.68
N LYS A 37 -14.89 5.38 -9.50
CA LYS A 37 -15.00 6.10 -10.79
C LYS A 37 -15.43 5.21 -11.96
N GLY A 38 -15.60 3.90 -11.76
CA GLY A 38 -15.95 2.95 -12.82
C GLY A 38 -14.81 2.71 -13.82
N LEU A 39 -13.56 2.96 -13.43
CA LEU A 39 -12.36 2.73 -14.25
C LEU A 39 -11.77 1.33 -14.03
N ILE A 40 -12.10 0.71 -12.90
CA ILE A 40 -11.97 -0.73 -12.68
C ILE A 40 -13.38 -1.31 -12.65
N THR A 41 -13.67 -2.23 -13.57
CA THR A 41 -14.96 -2.90 -13.70
C THR A 41 -14.75 -4.38 -13.97
N TYR A 42 -15.80 -5.19 -13.84
CA TYR A 42 -15.74 -6.59 -14.28
C TYR A 42 -15.95 -6.73 -15.79
N GLU A 43 -15.23 -7.66 -16.40
CA GLU A 43 -15.34 -8.05 -17.80
C GLU A 43 -15.39 -9.59 -17.91
N ASP A 44 -16.28 -10.11 -18.73
CA ASP A 44 -16.34 -11.53 -19.10
C ASP A 44 -15.42 -11.79 -20.29
N LYS A 45 -14.41 -12.63 -20.09
CA LYS A 45 -13.44 -13.03 -21.13
C LYS A 45 -13.87 -14.29 -21.90
N GLY A 46 -15.10 -14.75 -21.68
CA GLY A 46 -15.62 -16.00 -22.20
C GLY A 46 -15.21 -17.20 -21.33
N LEU A 47 -15.82 -18.36 -21.60
CA LEU A 47 -15.57 -19.63 -20.88
C LEU A 47 -15.82 -19.54 -19.36
N GLY A 48 -16.64 -18.58 -18.91
CA GLY A 48 -16.94 -18.38 -17.49
C GLY A 48 -15.83 -17.66 -16.70
N ILE A 49 -14.85 -17.07 -17.39
CA ILE A 49 -13.77 -16.30 -16.75
C ILE A 49 -14.20 -14.85 -16.62
N ILE A 50 -14.50 -14.43 -15.39
CA ILE A 50 -14.76 -13.04 -15.04
C ILE A 50 -13.49 -12.47 -14.38
N CYS A 51 -13.01 -11.35 -14.90
CA CYS A 51 -11.83 -10.65 -14.36
C CYS A 51 -12.09 -9.14 -14.32
N GLU A 52 -11.21 -8.41 -13.65
CA GLU A 52 -11.28 -6.96 -13.63
C GLU A 52 -10.58 -6.35 -14.86
N THR A 53 -11.08 -5.19 -15.30
CA THR A 53 -10.35 -4.22 -16.12
C THR A 53 -9.49 -3.34 -15.20
N GLY A 54 -8.73 -2.40 -15.76
CA GLY A 54 -8.02 -1.42 -14.96
C GLY A 54 -6.73 -0.92 -15.61
N PRO A 55 -5.87 -0.27 -14.81
CA PRO A 55 -4.60 0.23 -15.32
C PRO A 55 -3.68 -0.94 -15.68
N ASN A 56 -2.77 -0.75 -16.62
CA ASN A 56 -1.67 -1.69 -16.90
C ASN A 56 -0.29 -1.02 -16.81
N ALA A 57 -0.28 0.24 -16.35
CA ALA A 57 0.91 1.00 -16.02
C ALA A 57 0.63 1.93 -14.84
N ILE A 58 1.69 2.27 -14.08
CA ILE A 58 1.66 3.23 -12.97
C ILE A 58 2.73 4.28 -13.23
N LEU A 59 2.35 5.55 -13.19
CA LEU A 59 3.25 6.68 -13.14
C LEU A 59 3.36 7.16 -11.69
N LEU A 60 4.55 7.02 -11.12
CA LEU A 60 4.87 7.39 -9.74
C LEU A 60 5.05 8.91 -9.60
N SER A 61 4.72 9.41 -8.41
CA SER A 61 5.18 10.71 -7.93
C SER A 61 6.71 10.71 -7.86
N ASP A 62 7.33 11.85 -8.17
CA ASP A 62 8.77 12.06 -8.04
C ASP A 62 9.23 12.14 -6.58
N ILE A 63 8.32 12.47 -5.67
CA ILE A 63 8.58 12.57 -4.23
C ILE A 63 7.82 11.48 -3.48
N PRO A 64 8.43 10.89 -2.43
CA PRO A 64 7.84 9.76 -1.70
C PRO A 64 6.70 10.19 -0.78
N MET A 65 6.67 11.46 -0.37
CA MET A 65 5.68 12.00 0.57
C MET A 65 5.23 13.40 0.18
N GLN A 66 3.92 13.64 0.26
CA GLN A 66 3.27 14.93 0.06
C GLN A 66 2.28 15.14 1.19
N LYS A 67 2.33 16.32 1.83
CA LYS A 67 1.40 16.64 2.94
C LYS A 67 1.37 15.53 3.99
N GLU A 68 2.55 15.04 4.36
CA GLU A 68 2.74 13.99 5.37
C GLU A 68 2.15 12.63 5.01
N SER A 69 1.70 12.45 3.76
CA SER A 69 1.12 11.20 3.26
C SER A 69 1.98 10.60 2.15
N ILE A 70 2.12 9.28 2.16
CA ILE A 70 2.92 8.54 1.18
C ILE A 70 2.29 8.70 -0.21
N SER A 71 3.08 9.15 -1.18
CA SER A 71 2.62 9.44 -2.53
C SER A 71 2.58 8.21 -3.44
N ASN A 72 3.37 7.20 -3.12
CA ASN A 72 3.59 5.99 -3.93
C ASN A 72 3.34 4.73 -3.09
N LEU A 73 2.20 4.07 -3.29
CA LEU A 73 1.80 2.80 -2.67
C LEU A 73 1.31 1.83 -3.76
N ALA A 74 2.26 1.27 -4.50
CA ALA A 74 1.96 0.51 -5.73
C ALA A 74 1.56 -0.96 -5.50
N GLU A 75 1.64 -1.51 -4.29
CA GLU A 75 1.36 -2.92 -4.00
C GLU A 75 -0.05 -3.32 -4.46
N PHE A 76 -1.10 -2.69 -3.96
CA PHE A 76 -2.48 -3.04 -4.33
C PHE A 76 -2.80 -2.79 -5.82
N PRO A 77 -2.41 -1.65 -6.42
CA PRO A 77 -2.51 -1.48 -7.88
C PRO A 77 -1.83 -2.61 -8.68
N VAL A 78 -0.65 -3.06 -8.25
CA VAL A 78 0.07 -4.16 -8.90
C VAL A 78 -0.62 -5.50 -8.66
N LEU A 79 -1.07 -5.80 -7.44
CA LEU A 79 -1.82 -7.02 -7.14
C LEU A 79 -3.12 -7.08 -7.96
N GLN A 80 -3.79 -5.94 -8.15
CA GLN A 80 -4.95 -5.83 -9.00
C GLN A 80 -4.61 -6.22 -10.45
N MET A 81 -3.54 -5.69 -11.02
CA MET A 81 -3.07 -6.07 -12.37
C MET A 81 -2.70 -7.55 -12.48
N LEU A 82 -1.87 -8.05 -11.55
CA LEU A 82 -1.35 -9.42 -11.61
C LEU A 82 -2.46 -10.45 -11.43
N TYR A 83 -3.31 -10.27 -10.42
CA TYR A 83 -4.27 -11.30 -9.97
C TYR A 83 -5.71 -11.01 -10.37
N ARG A 84 -6.21 -9.78 -10.22
CA ARG A 84 -7.62 -9.46 -10.50
C ARG A 84 -7.89 -9.28 -11.99
N GLN A 85 -6.95 -8.69 -12.73
CA GLN A 85 -6.96 -8.72 -14.20
C GLN A 85 -6.38 -10.03 -14.75
N GLY A 86 -5.66 -10.81 -13.93
CA GLY A 86 -5.13 -12.12 -14.29
C GLY A 86 -3.92 -12.08 -15.22
N MET A 87 -3.11 -11.02 -15.18
CA MET A 87 -1.91 -10.88 -16.03
C MET A 87 -0.80 -11.90 -15.71
N ILE A 88 -0.79 -12.50 -14.52
CA ILE A 88 0.20 -13.54 -14.14
C ILE A 88 -0.39 -14.95 -14.02
N LEU A 89 -1.72 -15.07 -14.03
CA LEU A 89 -2.38 -16.35 -13.74
C LEU A 89 -2.14 -17.34 -14.90
N PRO A 90 -1.63 -18.55 -14.63
CA PRO A 90 -1.42 -19.55 -15.68
C PRO A 90 -2.72 -19.86 -16.44
N ASN A 91 -2.63 -19.91 -17.77
CA ASN A 91 -3.76 -20.16 -18.69
C ASN A 91 -4.89 -19.12 -18.66
N HIS A 92 -4.69 -17.96 -18.01
CA HIS A 92 -5.67 -16.88 -18.02
C HIS A 92 -5.61 -16.10 -19.35
N PRO A 93 -6.74 -15.69 -19.94
CA PRO A 93 -6.77 -15.00 -21.24
C PRO A 93 -5.98 -13.68 -21.28
N ASN A 94 -5.87 -12.99 -20.14
CA ASN A 94 -5.08 -11.76 -20.04
C ASN A 94 -3.58 -12.00 -19.76
N ASN A 95 -3.17 -13.24 -19.50
CA ASN A 95 -1.76 -13.59 -19.36
C ASN A 95 -1.13 -13.83 -20.74
N ILE A 96 -0.91 -12.74 -21.47
CA ILE A 96 -0.31 -12.73 -22.81
C ILE A 96 1.20 -12.46 -22.80
N GLY A 97 1.84 -12.56 -21.63
CA GLY A 97 3.27 -12.29 -21.44
C GLY A 97 3.66 -10.82 -21.33
N ILE A 98 2.70 -9.89 -21.45
CA ILE A 98 2.92 -8.46 -21.20
C ILE A 98 2.82 -8.19 -19.71
N LYS A 99 3.85 -7.55 -19.14
CA LYS A 99 3.90 -7.20 -17.72
C LYS A 99 3.29 -5.83 -17.44
N PRO A 100 2.76 -5.61 -16.22
CA PRO A 100 2.54 -4.28 -15.68
C PRO A 100 3.78 -3.40 -15.84
N LEU A 101 3.58 -2.10 -16.03
CA LEU A 101 4.67 -1.15 -16.20
C LEU A 101 4.72 -0.14 -15.04
N LEU A 102 5.88 0.00 -14.41
CA LEU A 102 6.16 1.00 -13.39
C LEU A 102 7.05 2.11 -13.96
N ILE A 103 6.61 3.36 -13.88
CA ILE A 103 7.23 4.50 -14.53
C ILE A 103 7.51 5.56 -13.47
N GLY A 104 8.73 6.10 -13.40
CA GLY A 104 9.09 7.13 -12.42
C GLY A 104 10.57 7.50 -12.47
N ASN A 105 11.05 8.27 -11.50
CA ASN A 105 12.50 8.41 -11.30
C ASN A 105 13.11 7.12 -10.73
N GLU A 106 14.43 7.01 -10.79
CA GLU A 106 15.17 5.81 -10.37
C GLU A 106 14.95 5.47 -8.89
N ASN A 107 14.97 6.47 -8.00
CA ASN A 107 14.82 6.26 -6.56
C ASN A 107 13.43 5.70 -6.24
N GLU A 108 12.37 6.34 -6.74
CA GLU A 108 11.00 5.93 -6.47
C GLU A 108 10.66 4.59 -7.12
N VAL A 109 11.19 4.31 -8.32
CA VAL A 109 11.03 3.00 -8.95
C VAL A 109 11.71 1.91 -8.13
N ASN A 110 12.94 2.14 -7.64
CA ASN A 110 13.64 1.16 -6.81
C ASN A 110 12.96 0.96 -5.45
N ALA A 111 12.49 2.03 -4.81
CA ALA A 111 11.71 1.98 -3.58
C ALA A 111 10.46 1.09 -3.75
N GLN A 112 9.70 1.29 -4.82
CA GLN A 112 8.50 0.50 -5.10
C GLN A 112 8.82 -0.96 -5.50
N ILE A 113 9.96 -1.22 -6.15
CA ILE A 113 10.42 -2.59 -6.44
C ILE A 113 10.60 -3.39 -5.16
N GLU A 114 11.31 -2.82 -4.18
CA GLU A 114 11.58 -3.45 -2.89
C GLU A 114 10.29 -3.54 -2.06
N TYR A 115 9.48 -2.49 -2.07
CA TYR A 115 8.18 -2.44 -1.43
C TYR A 115 7.25 -3.58 -1.88
N ILE A 116 7.07 -3.74 -3.19
CA ILE A 116 6.25 -4.80 -3.78
C ILE A 116 6.85 -6.19 -3.51
N TYR A 117 8.19 -6.31 -3.49
CA TYR A 117 8.84 -7.57 -3.16
C TYR A 117 8.52 -8.00 -1.73
N CYS A 118 8.67 -7.08 -0.77
CA CYS A 118 8.30 -7.29 0.62
C CYS A 118 6.79 -7.53 0.79
N GLY A 119 5.94 -6.84 0.03
CA GLY A 119 4.50 -7.07 0.01
C GLY A 119 4.12 -8.49 -0.40
N ASN A 120 4.68 -8.97 -1.52
CA ASN A 120 4.38 -10.30 -2.05
C ASN A 120 4.93 -11.44 -1.19
N TYR A 121 6.09 -11.24 -0.55
CA TYR A 121 6.85 -12.35 0.02
C TYR A 121 7.15 -12.19 1.51
N GLY A 122 6.92 -11.03 2.12
CA GLY A 122 7.35 -10.72 3.49
C GLY A 122 8.84 -11.02 3.68
N LEU A 123 9.17 -11.81 4.71
CA LEU A 123 10.49 -12.43 4.83
C LEU A 123 10.64 -13.54 3.79
N SER A 124 11.71 -13.44 2.99
CA SER A 124 11.89 -14.16 1.72
C SER A 124 12.79 -15.39 1.82
N SER A 125 13.42 -15.61 2.98
CA SER A 125 14.29 -16.75 3.23
C SER A 125 14.02 -17.40 4.59
N ILE A 126 14.38 -18.69 4.71
CA ILE A 126 14.30 -19.43 5.98
C ILE A 126 15.18 -18.76 7.04
N ASP A 127 16.35 -18.25 6.66
CA ASP A 127 17.26 -17.57 7.57
C ASP A 127 16.66 -16.26 8.11
N GLU A 128 16.04 -15.44 7.25
CA GLU A 128 15.33 -14.23 7.70
C GLU A 128 14.20 -14.58 8.69
N ILE A 129 13.41 -15.62 8.40
CA ILE A 129 12.33 -16.08 9.29
C ILE A 129 12.91 -16.52 10.64
N LYS A 130 14.00 -17.29 10.65
CA LYS A 130 14.65 -17.74 11.90
C LYS A 130 15.24 -16.60 12.71
N MET A 131 15.78 -15.56 12.07
CA MET A 131 16.28 -14.38 12.76
C MET A 131 15.19 -13.63 13.55
N SER A 132 13.92 -13.84 13.20
CA SER A 132 12.77 -13.34 13.95
C SER A 132 12.37 -14.20 15.16
N GLY A 133 13.10 -15.29 15.45
CA GLY A 133 12.87 -16.16 16.61
C GLY A 133 12.05 -17.42 16.31
N ILE A 134 11.64 -17.63 15.05
CA ILE A 134 10.89 -18.82 14.63
C ILE A 134 11.81 -20.03 14.54
N LEU A 135 11.33 -21.19 15.01
CA LEU A 135 12.06 -22.45 14.97
C LEU A 135 12.26 -22.94 13.52
N GLU A 136 13.36 -23.66 13.25
CA GLU A 136 13.72 -24.16 11.92
C GLU A 136 12.57 -24.93 11.23
N ASN A 137 11.93 -25.86 11.93
CA ASN A 137 10.85 -26.66 11.38
C ASN A 137 9.61 -25.81 11.01
N GLN A 138 9.29 -24.81 11.82
CA GLN A 138 8.21 -23.86 11.53
C GLN A 138 8.59 -22.94 10.36
N ALA A 139 9.83 -22.44 10.32
CA ALA A 139 10.33 -21.61 9.24
C ALA A 139 10.31 -22.35 7.88
N GLN A 140 10.68 -23.63 7.88
CA GLN A 140 10.57 -24.51 6.70
C GLN A 140 9.12 -24.67 6.25
N GLU A 141 8.18 -24.88 7.17
CA GLU A 141 6.76 -25.00 6.86
C GLU A 141 6.18 -23.69 6.30
N MET A 142 6.53 -22.54 6.89
CA MET A 142 6.17 -21.22 6.38
C MET A 142 6.72 -21.01 4.97
N MET A 143 7.98 -21.36 4.73
CA MET A 143 8.60 -21.25 3.40
C MET A 143 7.91 -22.16 2.38
N ARG A 144 7.55 -23.40 2.77
CA ARG A 144 6.81 -24.33 1.92
C ARG A 144 5.46 -23.75 1.49
N LEU A 145 4.73 -23.12 2.41
CA LEU A 145 3.46 -22.44 2.11
C LEU A 145 3.67 -21.23 1.19
N LYS A 146 4.65 -20.37 1.49
CA LYS A 146 5.00 -19.20 0.66
C LYS A 146 5.33 -19.62 -0.78
N LEU A 147 6.16 -20.64 -0.97
CA LEU A 147 6.53 -21.14 -2.30
C LEU A 147 5.30 -21.64 -3.07
N LYS A 148 4.36 -22.32 -2.41
CA LYS A 148 3.12 -22.76 -3.06
C LYS A 148 2.29 -21.59 -3.60
N PHE A 149 2.17 -20.50 -2.86
CA PHE A 149 1.49 -19.29 -3.32
C PHE A 149 2.31 -18.50 -4.36
N ALA A 150 3.63 -18.66 -4.36
CA ALA A 150 4.54 -18.04 -5.31
C ALA A 150 4.77 -18.87 -6.59
N PHE A 151 3.95 -19.87 -6.88
CA PHE A 151 4.14 -20.79 -8.00
C PHE A 151 5.53 -21.47 -7.99
N ASP A 152 5.90 -21.99 -6.83
CA ASP A 152 7.13 -22.71 -6.51
C ASP A 152 8.43 -21.89 -6.60
N LYS A 153 8.34 -20.57 -6.82
CA LYS A 153 9.52 -19.71 -6.92
C LYS A 153 9.25 -18.28 -6.44
N ILE A 154 10.01 -17.82 -5.45
CA ILE A 154 10.10 -16.39 -5.12
C ILE A 154 10.80 -15.68 -6.28
N LYS A 155 10.10 -14.73 -6.90
CA LYS A 155 10.57 -13.99 -8.06
C LYS A 155 11.01 -12.60 -7.65
N ARG A 156 12.00 -12.04 -8.32
CA ARG A 156 12.29 -10.61 -8.19
C ARG A 156 11.11 -9.81 -8.76
N THR A 157 10.82 -8.62 -8.22
CA THR A 157 9.72 -7.78 -8.72
C THR A 157 9.85 -7.50 -10.23
N GLN A 158 11.07 -7.34 -10.76
CA GLN A 158 11.32 -7.12 -12.18
C GLN A 158 11.00 -8.35 -13.07
N GLU A 159 10.93 -9.56 -12.49
CA GLU A 159 10.41 -10.73 -13.21
C GLU A 159 8.89 -10.62 -13.42
N LEU A 160 8.20 -9.80 -12.62
CA LEU A 160 6.74 -9.60 -12.65
C LEU A 160 6.32 -8.29 -13.31
N ILE A 161 7.16 -7.25 -13.21
CA ILE A 161 6.85 -5.87 -13.58
C ILE A 161 7.98 -5.31 -14.44
N GLU A 162 7.64 -4.62 -15.52
CA GLU A 162 8.59 -3.82 -16.30
C GLU A 162 8.77 -2.45 -15.68
N THR A 163 9.97 -1.88 -15.80
CA THR A 163 10.26 -0.55 -15.27
C THR A 163 10.72 0.41 -16.36
N ARG A 164 10.39 1.70 -16.22
CA ARG A 164 10.86 2.78 -17.09
C ARG A 164 11.27 3.98 -16.26
N ILE A 165 12.55 4.32 -16.34
CA ILE A 165 13.11 5.46 -15.64
C ILE A 165 12.93 6.72 -16.50
N ILE A 166 12.37 7.77 -15.91
CA ILE A 166 12.22 9.09 -16.54
C ILE A 166 13.42 9.96 -16.16
N GLY A 167 14.29 10.20 -17.15
CA GLY A 167 15.38 11.18 -17.06
C GLY A 167 14.94 12.58 -17.51
N ASN A 168 15.84 13.32 -18.17
CA ASN A 168 15.55 14.65 -18.70
C ASN A 168 14.93 14.61 -20.11
N GLU A 169 15.35 13.62 -20.91
CA GLU A 169 14.88 13.43 -22.27
C GLU A 169 13.58 12.60 -22.31
N PRO A 170 12.72 12.79 -23.32
CA PRO A 170 11.56 11.94 -23.54
C PRO A 170 11.97 10.46 -23.68
N VAL A 171 11.23 9.57 -23.01
CA VAL A 171 11.44 8.12 -23.06
C VAL A 171 10.18 7.42 -23.54
N GLU A 172 10.34 6.40 -24.39
CA GLU A 172 9.21 5.56 -24.81
C GLU A 172 8.81 4.61 -23.68
N ILE A 173 7.53 4.62 -23.31
CA ILE A 173 6.98 3.73 -22.28
C ILE A 173 6.38 2.46 -22.89
N ARG A 174 5.58 2.59 -23.96
CA ARG A 174 4.98 1.44 -24.69
C ARG A 174 4.34 1.87 -26.00
N ASN A 175 4.48 1.07 -27.06
CA ASN A 175 3.71 1.19 -28.31
C ASN A 175 3.69 2.60 -28.93
N GLY A 176 4.84 3.29 -28.94
CA GLY A 176 4.97 4.65 -29.47
C GLY A 176 4.45 5.76 -28.56
N VAL A 177 4.07 5.44 -27.32
CA VAL A 177 3.75 6.43 -26.28
C VAL A 177 5.04 6.84 -25.59
N PHE A 178 5.30 8.15 -25.52
CA PHE A 178 6.44 8.74 -24.84
C PHE A 178 6.01 9.52 -23.61
N ILE A 179 6.90 9.62 -22.63
CA ILE A 179 6.72 10.47 -21.45
C ILE A 179 7.98 11.33 -21.24
N GLN A 180 7.79 12.56 -20.75
CA GLN A 180 8.86 13.45 -20.37
C GLN A 180 8.52 14.15 -19.04
N ARG A 181 9.48 14.22 -18.11
CA ARG A 181 9.38 15.12 -16.94
C ARG A 181 9.60 16.56 -17.40
N LYS A 182 8.64 17.44 -17.12
CA LYS A 182 8.72 18.88 -17.43
C LYS A 182 9.16 19.69 -16.21
N ASP A 183 8.73 19.27 -15.04
CA ASP A 183 9.12 19.80 -13.73
C ASP A 183 8.89 18.71 -12.66
N LEU A 184 9.19 18.98 -11.40
CA LEU A 184 8.88 18.09 -10.28
C LEU A 184 7.40 17.70 -10.30
N ASN A 185 7.11 16.39 -10.36
CA ASN A 185 5.74 15.86 -10.43
C ASN A 185 4.90 16.31 -11.64
N LEU A 186 5.48 17.03 -12.60
CA LEU A 186 4.82 17.48 -13.81
C LEU A 186 5.35 16.70 -15.01
N PHE A 187 4.48 15.88 -15.60
CA PHE A 187 4.82 14.98 -16.69
C PHE A 187 4.02 15.31 -17.95
N GLU A 188 4.64 15.20 -19.12
CA GLU A 188 3.97 15.28 -20.42
C GLU A 188 3.99 13.91 -21.10
N ILE A 189 2.80 13.39 -21.43
CA ILE A 189 2.59 12.14 -22.17
C ILE A 189 2.26 12.48 -23.63
N ILE A 190 2.97 11.83 -24.55
CA ILE A 190 2.95 12.15 -25.98
C ILE A 190 2.60 10.90 -26.78
N TYR A 191 1.59 10.99 -27.66
CA TYR A 191 1.22 9.91 -28.58
C TYR A 191 0.67 10.48 -29.90
N LYS A 192 1.29 10.10 -31.03
CA LYS A 192 0.92 10.56 -32.39
C LYS A 192 0.69 12.08 -32.50
N GLY A 193 1.57 12.87 -31.88
CA GLY A 193 1.49 14.34 -31.89
C GLY A 193 0.55 14.95 -30.85
N ASN A 194 -0.34 14.16 -30.23
CA ASN A 194 -1.16 14.62 -29.10
C ASN A 194 -0.31 14.66 -27.82
N ARG A 195 -0.57 15.65 -26.96
CA ARG A 195 0.13 15.85 -25.69
C ARG A 195 -0.87 16.06 -24.56
N ILE A 196 -0.65 15.40 -23.44
CA ILE A 196 -1.39 15.63 -22.20
C ILE A 196 -0.38 15.82 -21.08
N GLN A 197 -0.63 16.81 -20.23
CA GLN A 197 0.13 17.03 -19.01
C GLN A 197 -0.59 16.42 -17.81
N VAL A 198 0.18 15.82 -16.91
CA VAL A 198 -0.26 15.29 -15.62
C VAL A 198 0.58 15.97 -14.53
N ASP A 199 -0.09 16.63 -13.61
CA ASP A 199 0.53 17.29 -12.47
C ASP A 199 0.11 16.54 -11.20
N LEU A 200 1.07 15.90 -10.54
CA LEU A 200 0.86 15.11 -9.33
C LEU A 200 1.11 15.92 -8.04
N ASN A 201 1.40 17.22 -8.15
CA ASN A 201 1.56 18.08 -6.99
C ASN A 201 0.22 18.34 -6.31
N LEU A 202 0.23 18.31 -4.97
CA LEU A 202 -0.90 18.77 -4.16
C LEU A 202 -0.78 20.29 -3.91
N ALA A 203 -1.89 21.01 -4.11
CA ALA A 203 -1.97 22.42 -3.74
C ALA A 203 -1.82 22.64 -2.21
N GLN A 204 -1.78 23.91 -1.78
CA GLN A 204 -1.58 24.25 -0.38
C GLN A 204 -2.62 23.60 0.56
N ASP A 205 -3.88 23.60 0.15
CA ASP A 205 -5.04 23.13 0.92
C ASP A 205 -5.57 21.77 0.43
N GLU A 206 -4.80 21.07 -0.41
CA GLU A 206 -5.14 19.74 -0.92
C GLU A 206 -4.43 18.64 -0.10
N GLU A 207 -5.16 17.55 0.15
CA GLU A 207 -4.68 16.32 0.78
C GLU A 207 -5.22 15.13 -0.02
N TYR A 208 -4.61 13.95 0.12
CA TYR A 208 -5.18 12.73 -0.45
C TYR A 208 -6.50 12.39 0.24
N GLU A 209 -7.54 12.14 -0.55
CA GLU A 209 -8.89 11.91 -0.04
C GLU A 209 -9.11 10.43 0.30
N ALA A 210 -9.84 10.16 1.39
CA ALA A 210 -10.39 8.84 1.65
C ALA A 210 -11.52 8.52 0.64
N PRO A 211 -11.68 7.27 0.17
CA PRO A 211 -12.73 6.90 -0.77
C PRO A 211 -14.12 6.79 -0.11
N TYR A 212 -14.19 6.84 1.22
CA TYR A 212 -15.40 6.72 2.04
C TYR A 212 -15.62 7.98 2.89
N HIS A 213 -16.81 8.10 3.47
CA HIS A 213 -17.15 9.19 4.39
C HIS A 213 -17.49 8.60 5.75
N LEU A 214 -16.95 9.18 6.81
CA LEU A 214 -17.28 8.82 8.19
C LEU A 214 -18.12 9.92 8.84
N GLY A 215 -19.14 9.51 9.60
CA GLY A 215 -19.87 10.41 10.48
C GLY A 215 -19.05 10.72 11.73
N TYR A 216 -19.28 11.88 12.33
CA TYR A 216 -18.69 12.19 13.64
C TYR A 216 -19.40 11.38 14.74
N HIS A 217 -18.62 10.69 15.56
CA HIS A 217 -19.10 9.90 16.68
C HIS A 217 -18.26 10.21 17.92
N GLU A 218 -18.86 10.86 18.91
CA GLU A 218 -18.22 11.07 20.20
C GLU A 218 -18.19 9.74 20.98
N ILE A 219 -16.99 9.31 21.37
CA ILE A 219 -16.80 8.08 22.14
C ILE A 219 -16.65 8.40 23.63
N THR A 220 -17.27 7.58 24.49
CA THR A 220 -17.03 7.65 25.94
C THR A 220 -15.78 6.86 26.30
N ARG A 221 -14.94 7.43 27.18
CA ARG A 221 -13.74 6.75 27.69
C ARG A 221 -14.13 5.76 28.78
N GLU A 222 -14.59 4.59 28.36
CA GLU A 222 -14.92 3.51 29.26
C GLU A 222 -13.65 2.89 29.88
N TYR A 223 -13.83 2.14 30.97
CA TYR A 223 -12.73 1.37 31.55
C TYR A 223 -12.19 0.33 30.58
N PHE A 224 -13.07 -0.34 29.83
CA PHE A 224 -12.73 -1.23 28.73
C PHE A 224 -13.77 -1.09 27.63
N SER A 225 -13.34 -0.80 26.41
CA SER A 225 -14.22 -0.79 25.23
C SER A 225 -13.45 -1.16 23.97
N VAL A 226 -14.19 -1.71 23.00
CA VAL A 226 -13.67 -1.99 21.65
C VAL A 226 -14.53 -1.22 20.66
N ILE A 227 -13.88 -0.44 19.80
CA ILE A 227 -14.52 0.30 18.71
C ILE A 227 -13.97 -0.25 17.40
N HIS A 228 -14.83 -0.78 16.55
CA HIS A 228 -14.43 -1.19 15.20
C HIS A 228 -14.40 0.04 14.31
N THR A 229 -13.20 0.42 13.85
CA THR A 229 -13.01 1.59 12.98
C THR A 229 -13.13 1.26 11.51
N GLY A 230 -13.06 -0.02 11.15
CA GLY A 230 -13.27 -0.49 9.78
C GLY A 230 -13.46 -2.00 9.73
N GLU A 231 -14.13 -2.45 8.68
CA GLU A 231 -14.40 -3.87 8.39
C GLU A 231 -14.15 -4.21 6.91
N GLY A 232 -13.61 -3.26 6.15
CA GLY A 232 -13.29 -3.41 4.74
C GLY A 232 -11.89 -4.00 4.50
N ASP A 233 -11.53 -4.10 3.23
CA ASP A 233 -10.21 -4.54 2.77
C ASP A 233 -9.64 -3.52 1.76
N GLY A 234 -8.61 -3.91 1.02
CA GLY A 234 -8.05 -3.12 -0.09
C GLY A 234 -8.99 -2.75 -1.24
N TRP A 235 -10.17 -3.36 -1.31
CA TRP A 235 -11.12 -3.25 -2.42
C TRP A 235 -12.48 -2.68 -1.99
N ASP A 236 -12.84 -2.69 -0.71
CA ASP A 236 -14.09 -2.09 -0.22
C ASP A 236 -14.05 -0.56 -0.34
N ILE A 237 -14.87 -0.01 -1.24
CA ILE A 237 -14.96 1.43 -1.52
C ILE A 237 -15.78 2.22 -0.48
N ASN A 238 -16.52 1.55 0.38
CA ASN A 238 -17.49 2.17 1.28
C ASN A 238 -17.03 2.21 2.73
N ARG A 239 -15.99 1.44 3.10
CA ARG A 239 -15.56 1.27 4.48
C ARG A 239 -14.04 1.43 4.63
N PRO A 240 -13.56 1.90 5.79
CA PRO A 240 -12.15 1.79 6.16
C PRO A 240 -11.72 0.32 6.21
N CYS A 241 -10.42 0.09 6.00
CA CYS A 241 -9.82 -1.22 6.18
C CYS A 241 -9.99 -1.73 7.61
N MET A 242 -9.94 -3.06 7.78
CA MET A 242 -10.06 -3.71 9.08
C MET A 242 -9.09 -3.10 10.09
N ALA A 243 -9.65 -2.46 11.11
CA ALA A 243 -8.92 -1.89 12.22
C ALA A 243 -9.87 -1.72 13.41
N SER A 244 -9.31 -1.71 14.61
CA SER A 244 -10.09 -1.50 15.83
C SER A 244 -9.33 -0.64 16.83
N ILE A 245 -10.06 -0.06 17.77
CA ILE A 245 -9.51 0.70 18.89
C ILE A 245 -9.94 0.03 20.19
N ILE A 246 -8.98 -0.25 21.06
CA ILE A 246 -9.21 -0.68 22.43
C ILE A 246 -9.02 0.52 23.34
N THR A 247 -10.00 0.83 24.18
CA THR A 247 -9.77 1.68 25.35
C THR A 247 -9.62 0.77 26.56
N PHE A 248 -8.57 0.97 27.36
CA PHE A 248 -8.38 0.27 28.63
C PHE A 248 -7.79 1.22 29.68
N GLN A 249 -8.46 1.35 30.83
CA GLN A 249 -8.05 2.28 31.91
C GLN A 249 -7.80 3.71 31.41
N GLY A 250 -8.60 4.16 30.44
CA GLY A 250 -8.48 5.49 29.82
C GLY A 250 -7.36 5.64 28.79
N ARG A 251 -6.56 4.59 28.53
CA ARG A 251 -5.53 4.54 27.48
C ARG A 251 -6.14 4.01 26.19
N ILE A 252 -5.67 4.52 25.05
CA ILE A 252 -6.18 4.17 23.72
C ILE A 252 -5.11 3.37 22.98
N TYR A 253 -5.49 2.17 22.54
CA TYR A 253 -4.64 1.30 21.74
C TYR A 253 -5.28 1.05 20.38
N LEU A 254 -4.48 1.09 19.32
CA LEU A 254 -4.91 0.71 17.98
C LEU A 254 -4.68 -0.80 17.77
N ILE A 255 -5.56 -1.46 17.05
CA ILE A 255 -5.31 -2.75 16.40
C ILE A 255 -5.20 -2.44 14.91
N ASP A 256 -3.97 -2.53 14.40
CA ASP A 256 -3.53 -2.08 13.08
C ASP A 256 -3.72 -0.56 12.82
N ALA A 257 -2.97 -0.05 11.85
CA ALA A 257 -3.02 1.33 11.38
C ALA A 257 -3.01 1.35 9.86
N GLY A 258 -4.18 1.10 9.26
CA GLY A 258 -4.37 1.11 7.82
C GLY A 258 -4.37 2.50 7.17
N PRO A 259 -4.64 2.56 5.85
CA PRO A 259 -4.85 3.80 5.11
C PRO A 259 -5.83 4.75 5.80
N ASN A 260 -5.53 6.06 5.75
CA ASN A 260 -6.40 7.12 6.24
C ASN A 260 -6.74 7.03 7.74
N ILE A 261 -5.85 6.46 8.57
CA ILE A 261 -6.06 6.34 10.03
C ILE A 261 -6.41 7.67 10.71
N ILE A 262 -5.82 8.79 10.26
CA ILE A 262 -6.13 10.13 10.79
C ILE A 262 -7.60 10.50 10.55
N HIS A 263 -8.15 10.16 9.39
CA HIS A 263 -9.56 10.40 9.09
C HIS A 263 -10.47 9.60 10.04
N SER A 264 -10.13 8.34 10.32
CA SER A 264 -10.85 7.51 11.29
C SER A 264 -10.75 8.04 12.71
N LEU A 265 -9.56 8.48 13.15
CA LEU A 265 -9.36 9.06 14.48
C LEU A 265 -10.11 10.39 14.66
N GLN A 266 -10.07 11.26 13.65
CA GLN A 266 -10.82 12.53 13.66
C GLN A 266 -12.33 12.32 13.72
N ALA A 267 -12.85 11.33 12.99
CA ALA A 267 -14.27 10.97 13.04
C ALA A 267 -14.72 10.53 14.45
N LEU A 268 -13.79 10.02 15.26
CA LEU A 268 -14.01 9.62 16.66
C LEU A 268 -13.63 10.69 17.68
N GLY A 269 -13.12 11.85 17.22
CA GLY A 269 -12.62 12.90 18.11
C GLY A 269 -11.36 12.51 18.90
N ILE A 270 -10.57 11.56 18.39
CA ILE A 270 -9.33 11.08 19.02
C ILE A 270 -8.12 11.79 18.38
N GLY A 271 -7.26 12.39 19.20
CA GLY A 271 -5.98 12.92 18.77
C GLY A 271 -4.90 11.83 18.69
N VAL A 272 -3.94 11.97 17.77
CA VAL A 272 -2.79 11.05 17.65
C VAL A 272 -1.98 10.97 18.94
N ASN A 273 -1.83 12.08 19.66
CA ASN A 273 -1.11 12.12 20.94
C ASN A 273 -1.83 11.39 22.08
N GLU A 274 -3.06 10.94 21.87
CA GLU A 274 -3.81 10.14 22.86
C GLU A 274 -3.59 8.63 22.69
N ILE A 275 -2.93 8.23 21.61
CA ILE A 275 -2.64 6.84 21.31
C ILE A 275 -1.46 6.38 22.16
N GLU A 276 -1.72 5.47 23.09
CA GLU A 276 -0.70 4.85 23.94
C GLU A 276 0.14 3.82 23.17
N GLY A 277 -0.53 3.03 22.32
CA GLY A 277 0.12 1.95 21.61
C GLY A 277 -0.64 1.40 20.41
N ILE A 278 0.04 0.57 19.63
CA ILE A 278 -0.52 -0.16 18.51
C ILE A 278 -0.18 -1.65 18.65
N PHE A 279 -1.18 -2.50 18.52
CA PHE A 279 -1.05 -3.93 18.27
C PHE A 279 -1.10 -4.16 16.76
N HIS A 280 -0.05 -4.75 16.19
CA HIS A 280 0.04 -4.98 14.75
C HIS A 280 -0.08 -6.46 14.41
N THR A 281 -1.03 -6.78 13.54
CA THR A 281 -1.38 -8.16 13.18
C THR A 281 -0.49 -8.72 12.07
N HIS A 282 -0.32 -7.98 10.96
CA HIS A 282 0.49 -8.39 9.81
C HIS A 282 0.83 -7.23 8.87
N ALA A 283 1.67 -7.47 7.86
CA ALA A 283 2.34 -6.43 7.08
C ALA A 283 1.69 -6.07 5.72
N HIS A 284 0.41 -6.35 5.50
CA HIS A 284 -0.28 -5.93 4.27
C HIS A 284 -0.62 -4.42 4.29
N ASP A 285 -0.73 -3.81 3.11
CA ASP A 285 -0.96 -2.37 2.91
C ASP A 285 -2.13 -1.81 3.71
N ASP A 286 -3.20 -2.59 3.83
CA ASP A 286 -4.41 -2.22 4.53
C ASP A 286 -4.28 -2.17 6.05
N HIS A 287 -3.14 -2.61 6.62
CA HIS A 287 -2.91 -2.69 8.07
C HIS A 287 -1.77 -1.80 8.59
N PHE A 288 -0.83 -1.36 7.74
CA PHE A 288 0.37 -0.64 8.21
C PHE A 288 0.57 0.76 7.63
N ASN A 289 -0.08 1.12 6.53
CA ASN A 289 0.20 2.36 5.79
C ASN A 289 -0.07 3.65 6.60
N GLY A 290 -0.87 3.58 7.65
CA GLY A 290 -1.14 4.67 8.59
C GLY A 290 -0.03 4.91 9.62
N LEU A 291 0.97 4.04 9.74
CA LEU A 291 2.06 4.18 10.71
C LEU A 291 2.84 5.49 10.57
N THR A 292 3.02 5.99 9.34
CA THR A 292 3.72 7.27 9.11
C THR A 292 2.98 8.45 9.73
N ALA A 293 1.65 8.40 9.77
CA ALA A 293 0.85 9.43 10.41
C ALA A 293 0.99 9.42 11.94
N LEU A 294 1.30 8.25 12.53
CA LEU A 294 1.54 8.10 13.97
C LEU A 294 2.92 8.63 14.40
N LEU A 295 3.89 8.75 13.48
CA LEU A 295 5.20 9.37 13.75
C LEU A 295 5.10 10.83 14.20
N ARG A 296 3.93 11.46 14.04
CA ARG A 296 3.63 12.83 14.46
C ARG A 296 3.38 12.97 15.96
N SER A 297 3.25 11.86 16.68
CA SER A 297 3.04 11.89 18.13
C SER A 297 4.17 12.64 18.84
N ASP A 298 3.81 13.37 19.90
CA ASP A 298 4.78 14.05 20.77
C ASP A 298 5.54 13.09 21.71
N HIS A 299 5.17 11.81 21.69
CA HIS A 299 5.82 10.73 22.41
C HIS A 299 5.99 9.50 21.50
N ARG A 300 6.86 8.58 21.91
CA ARG A 300 7.03 7.30 21.19
C ARG A 300 5.84 6.40 21.51
N ILE A 301 5.01 6.15 20.50
CA ILE A 301 3.90 5.21 20.62
C ILE A 301 4.46 3.80 20.82
N LYS A 302 3.87 3.05 21.75
CA LYS A 302 4.27 1.66 22.02
C LYS A 302 3.85 0.76 20.86
N TYR A 303 4.77 -0.01 20.31
CA TYR A 303 4.53 -0.89 19.17
C TYR A 303 4.59 -2.35 19.63
N TYR A 304 3.44 -3.02 19.62
CA TYR A 304 3.28 -4.40 20.06
C TYR A 304 3.03 -5.29 18.85
N SER A 305 3.90 -6.26 18.61
CA SER A 305 3.65 -7.35 17.66
C SER A 305 4.59 -8.50 17.95
N THR A 306 4.38 -9.66 17.30
CA THR A 306 5.47 -10.64 17.23
C THR A 306 6.65 -10.05 16.47
N LYS A 307 7.87 -10.50 16.80
CA LYS A 307 9.09 -10.03 16.10
C LYS A 307 9.04 -10.29 14.60
N LEU A 308 8.42 -11.39 14.18
CA LEU A 308 8.20 -11.75 12.77
C LEU A 308 7.41 -10.65 12.02
N VAL A 309 6.33 -10.17 12.62
CA VAL A 309 5.48 -9.10 12.05
C VAL A 309 6.26 -7.80 12.02
N ARG A 310 6.89 -7.41 13.14
CA ARG A 310 7.67 -6.18 13.25
C ARG A 310 8.75 -6.08 12.17
N VAL A 311 9.59 -7.10 12.02
CA VAL A 311 10.69 -7.07 11.02
C VAL A 311 10.12 -6.96 9.60
N SER A 312 9.00 -7.64 9.32
CA SER A 312 8.34 -7.55 8.01
C SER A 312 7.81 -6.14 7.73
N VAL A 313 7.15 -5.52 8.71
CA VAL A 313 6.62 -4.14 8.61
C VAL A 313 7.75 -3.13 8.47
N MET A 314 8.82 -3.24 9.27
CA MET A 314 9.95 -2.30 9.24
C MET A 314 10.69 -2.33 7.90
N LYS A 315 10.93 -3.51 7.32
CA LYS A 315 11.47 -3.67 5.95
C LYS A 315 10.62 -2.92 4.92
N LYS A 316 9.30 -3.10 5.01
CA LYS A 316 8.35 -2.52 4.06
C LYS A 316 8.27 -0.99 4.21
N LEU A 317 8.26 -0.49 5.44
CA LEU A 317 8.28 0.95 5.72
C LEU A 317 9.62 1.60 5.34
N ALA A 318 10.74 0.90 5.52
CA ALA A 318 12.07 1.34 5.06
C ALA A 318 12.11 1.55 3.54
N ALA A 319 11.54 0.61 2.78
CA ALA A 319 11.44 0.72 1.33
C ALA A 319 10.65 1.98 0.89
N LEU A 320 9.56 2.32 1.59
CA LEU A 320 8.72 3.48 1.26
C LEU A 320 9.34 4.82 1.66
N THR A 321 10.04 4.87 2.79
CA THR A 321 10.54 6.11 3.38
C THR A 321 11.98 6.42 3.01
N SER A 322 12.68 5.46 2.38
CA SER A 322 14.15 5.49 2.19
C SER A 322 14.92 5.68 3.51
N MET A 323 14.30 5.32 4.64
CA MET A 323 14.92 5.33 5.96
C MET A 323 15.43 3.93 6.32
N ASP A 324 16.48 3.88 7.12
CA ASP A 324 16.99 2.62 7.66
C ASP A 324 16.02 2.02 8.70
N GLU A 325 15.91 0.69 8.71
CA GLU A 325 15.03 -0.06 9.63
C GLU A 325 15.32 0.29 11.11
N VAL A 326 16.59 0.41 11.50
CA VAL A 326 16.99 0.73 12.88
C VAL A 326 16.62 2.16 13.25
N LEU A 327 16.58 3.08 12.27
CA LEU A 327 16.10 4.43 12.50
C LEU A 327 14.58 4.45 12.69
N LEU A 328 13.83 3.70 11.87
CA LEU A 328 12.38 3.59 11.97
C LEU A 328 11.93 3.03 13.32
N GLU A 329 12.61 1.99 13.80
CA GLU A 329 12.32 1.40 15.11
C GLU A 329 12.50 2.39 16.28
N LYS A 330 13.36 3.40 16.14
CA LYS A 330 13.57 4.40 17.19
C LYS A 330 12.38 5.35 17.36
N TYR A 331 11.51 5.49 16.36
CA TYR A 331 10.32 6.31 16.49
C TYR A 331 9.22 5.65 17.34
N PHE A 332 9.29 4.35 17.53
CA PHE A 332 8.34 3.58 18.33
C PHE A 332 8.99 3.03 19.59
N GLU A 333 8.23 2.83 20.66
CA GLU A 333 8.68 2.03 21.80
C GLU A 333 8.33 0.56 21.53
N VAL A 334 9.27 -0.19 20.97
CA VAL A 334 9.04 -1.57 20.50
C VAL A 334 8.92 -2.56 21.66
N HIS A 335 7.88 -3.37 21.63
CA HIS A 335 7.60 -4.49 22.53
C HIS A 335 7.27 -5.75 21.71
N ASP A 336 8.22 -6.68 21.60
CA ASP A 336 7.98 -7.96 20.93
C ASP A 336 7.09 -8.86 21.81
N LEU A 337 6.03 -9.39 21.22
CA LEU A 337 5.12 -10.36 21.84
C LEU A 337 5.53 -11.80 21.51
N ASP A 338 5.37 -12.70 22.47
CA ASP A 338 5.58 -14.13 22.29
C ASP A 338 4.38 -14.75 21.56
N ILE A 339 4.67 -15.50 20.48
CA ILE A 339 3.64 -16.14 19.66
C ILE A 339 3.00 -17.32 20.40
N ASP A 340 1.68 -17.46 20.29
CA ASP A 340 0.89 -18.52 20.93
C ASP A 340 0.93 -18.53 22.49
N GLU A 341 1.44 -17.45 23.10
CA GLU A 341 1.49 -17.25 24.55
C GLU A 341 0.65 -16.05 24.99
N TRP A 342 0.18 -16.05 26.24
CA TRP A 342 -0.52 -14.90 26.81
C TRP A 342 0.51 -13.85 27.25
N ASN A 343 0.48 -12.71 26.58
CA ASN A 343 1.33 -11.55 26.85
C ASN A 343 0.55 -10.55 27.72
N ASN A 344 1.15 -10.12 28.83
CA ASN A 344 0.56 -9.10 29.69
C ASN A 344 1.05 -7.70 29.29
N VAL A 345 0.14 -6.89 28.76
CA VAL A 345 0.38 -5.50 28.37
C VAL A 345 -0.38 -4.59 29.33
N ASP A 346 0.30 -4.12 30.37
CA ASP A 346 -0.26 -3.18 31.37
C ASP A 346 -1.61 -3.65 31.97
N GLY A 347 -1.82 -4.97 32.11
CA GLY A 347 -3.06 -5.57 32.61
C GLY A 347 -4.02 -6.08 31.54
N ILE A 348 -3.72 -5.88 30.24
CA ILE A 348 -4.42 -6.49 29.12
C ILE A 348 -3.69 -7.80 28.77
N GLU A 349 -4.39 -8.93 28.81
CA GLU A 349 -3.85 -10.20 28.30
C GLU A 349 -4.13 -10.33 26.79
N VAL A 350 -3.07 -10.49 26.00
CA VAL A 350 -3.12 -10.60 24.53
C VAL A 350 -2.43 -11.89 24.09
N LYS A 351 -3.03 -12.64 23.17
CA LYS A 351 -2.48 -13.90 22.66
C LYS A 351 -2.57 -13.98 21.15
#